data_AF-A0A4T0X3H4-F1
#
_entry.id   AF-A0A4T0X3H4-F1
#
_cell.length_a   1.000
_cell.length_b   1.000
_cell.length_c   1.000
_cell.angle_alpha   90.00
_cell.angle_beta   90.00
_cell.angle_gamma   90.00
#
_symmetry.space_group_name_H-M   'P 1'
#
loop_
_entity.id
_entity.type
_entity.pdbx_description
1 polymer ?
#
loop_
_entity_poly.entity_id
_entity_poly.type
_entity_poly.pdbx_seq_one_letter_code
_entity_poly.pdbx_strand_id
1 'polypeptide(L)'
;MAGTARYEQIPDDEPLRVGKSSKSGFSVKKLVLVIFLALFAGYLTKVTFFSHSSNSIPHSDKPVCPIPSKVAIKEHDAIQSILNDKEYHKGVIDRFSKAIQVDTVVFDKMKDYSKMGKFHEYLEKSYPLVYKHAEVYKVNKYGLVFYFPGSDSSLKPIMMAAHQDTVPIGDKSDWTEDPFSGRFDGKDFHGRGASDCKNLLVGLIEAAEKLVADKKTDFKRGFILAFGFDEEKSGWDGAYNIGKFLVEKFGPNSIESITDEGPSMFNDILGGYYSIIPTGEKGYVDIQVKVNAPGGHSSLPGDHTSIGMLSSFLSDYEDDMYTPILTEENPMMNFFECLGEHADNLPKSLAQAARNVRYDSKAREVVLDYSSKNKLLKYNVRTSQAIDMIDGGDKANSLPREVSAVINHRISYGNSMETLWEKFTKHAKNAVEKYDIGLIVDGKEIAPKTDNGVMEVSKFVEELVPAPTTSYTDDLWFEFTGLIKAFYEDEIYPGKFDSGKGLVFAAALMSGNTDTRHYWNLTDHIYRVQPGAVNLFNEHVHGNDEVAGLDTHLQIISFYYNYISHFCL
;
A
#
# COMPACT_ATOMS: atom_id res chain seq x y z
N MET A 1 12.08 17.50 43.59
CA MET A 1 12.39 18.83 43.03
C MET A 1 11.83 18.84 41.61
N ALA A 2 10.76 19.59 41.41
CA ALA A 2 10.01 19.64 40.16
C ALA A 2 10.71 20.61 39.19
N GLY A 3 11.07 20.13 38.00
CA GLY A 3 11.58 20.95 36.90
C GLY A 3 10.50 21.11 35.85
N THR A 4 9.81 22.25 35.85
CA THR A 4 8.94 22.71 34.76
C THR A 4 9.79 23.08 33.56
N ALA A 5 9.73 22.30 32.48
CA ALA A 5 10.32 22.66 31.20
C ALA A 5 9.51 23.81 30.57
N ARG A 6 10.19 24.90 30.23
CA ARG A 6 9.61 26.06 29.54
C ARG A 6 9.46 25.71 28.06
N TYR A 7 8.24 25.85 27.55
CA TYR A 7 7.96 25.86 26.11
C TYR A 7 8.57 27.12 25.49
N GLU A 8 9.44 26.95 24.49
CA GLU A 8 9.86 28.05 23.61
C GLU A 8 8.72 28.40 22.65
N GLN A 9 8.46 29.69 22.49
CA GLN A 9 7.40 30.23 21.64
C GLN A 9 7.68 29.96 20.16
N ILE A 10 6.68 29.42 19.46
CA ILE A 10 6.64 29.31 17.99
C ILE A 10 6.44 30.72 17.41
N PRO A 11 7.27 31.20 16.45
CA PRO A 11 7.07 32.50 15.79
C PRO A 11 5.74 32.57 15.04
N ASP A 12 5.10 33.73 15.00
CA ASP A 12 3.68 33.90 14.62
C ASP A 12 3.37 34.04 13.11
N ASP A 13 4.33 33.88 12.18
CA ASP A 13 4.10 34.30 10.78
C ASP A 13 4.50 33.30 9.66
N GLU A 14 4.28 31.99 9.83
CA GLU A 14 4.51 31.03 8.73
C GLU A 14 3.31 30.12 8.44
N PRO A 15 2.72 30.16 7.22
CA PRO A 15 1.78 29.14 6.79
C PRO A 15 2.50 27.79 6.60
N LEU A 16 1.75 26.70 6.83
CA LEU A 16 2.16 25.29 6.74
C LEU A 16 3.25 25.07 5.68
N ARG A 17 4.45 24.68 6.14
CA ARG A 17 5.64 24.56 5.29
C ARG A 17 5.77 23.14 4.76
N VAL A 18 5.55 23.00 3.45
CA VAL A 18 6.11 21.89 2.66
C VAL A 18 7.60 21.74 3.02
N GLY A 19 8.01 20.55 3.42
CA GLY A 19 9.41 20.24 3.71
C GLY A 19 10.32 20.74 2.59
N LYS A 20 11.07 21.81 2.85
CA LYS A 20 12.15 22.22 1.95
C LYS A 20 13.17 21.09 1.99
N SER A 21 13.29 20.33 0.89
CA SER A 21 14.39 19.40 0.71
C SER A 21 15.69 20.18 0.96
N SER A 22 16.51 19.74 1.92
CA SER A 22 17.82 20.32 2.12
C SER A 22 18.61 20.19 0.81
N LYS A 23 18.85 21.30 0.13
CA LYS A 23 19.84 21.34 -0.96
C LYS A 23 21.23 21.19 -0.33
N SER A 24 21.62 19.98 0.05
CA SER A 24 23.02 19.65 0.22
C SER A 24 23.61 19.56 -1.19
N GLY A 25 24.46 20.53 -1.54
CA GLY A 25 25.05 20.65 -2.87
C GLY A 25 25.86 19.42 -3.25
N PHE A 26 25.28 18.53 -4.06
CA PHE A 26 26.01 17.58 -4.88
C PHE A 26 26.15 18.19 -6.27
N SER A 27 27.37 18.59 -6.63
CA SER A 27 27.69 19.31 -7.86
C SER A 27 27.28 18.51 -9.11
N VAL A 28 26.35 19.08 -9.87
CA VAL A 28 25.79 18.62 -11.17
C VAL A 28 26.85 18.44 -12.28
N LYS A 29 28.13 18.70 -12.00
CA LYS A 29 29.22 18.61 -13.01
C LYS A 29 29.87 17.24 -13.18
N LYS A 30 29.45 16.18 -12.48
CA LYS A 30 30.02 14.82 -12.65
C LYS A 30 29.07 13.76 -13.26
N LEU A 31 27.79 14.07 -13.49
CA LEU A 31 26.86 13.12 -14.12
C LEU A 31 26.78 13.24 -15.66
N VAL A 32 27.28 14.35 -16.22
CA VAL A 32 27.24 14.61 -17.68
C VAL A 32 28.30 13.80 -18.46
N LEU A 33 29.32 13.23 -17.79
CA LEU A 33 30.38 12.49 -18.47
C LEU A 33 30.14 10.97 -18.55
N VAL A 34 29.25 10.40 -17.72
CA VAL A 34 28.97 8.95 -17.70
C VAL A 34 27.83 8.57 -18.66
N ILE A 35 26.93 9.50 -18.96
CA ILE A 35 25.82 9.27 -19.93
C ILE A 35 26.31 9.37 -21.39
N PHE A 36 27.41 10.07 -21.66
CA PHE A 36 27.93 10.22 -23.03
C PHE A 36 28.71 9.01 -23.57
N LEU A 37 29.19 8.10 -22.71
CA LEU A 37 29.94 6.91 -23.12
C LEU A 37 29.11 5.61 -23.18
N ALA A 38 27.94 5.57 -22.54
CA ALA A 38 27.02 4.43 -22.63
C ALA A 38 26.17 4.41 -23.91
N LEU A 39 26.12 5.52 -24.66
CA LEU A 39 25.32 5.64 -25.89
C LEU A 39 26.07 5.27 -27.18
N PHE A 40 27.37 4.91 -27.11
CA PHE A 40 28.18 4.64 -28.32
C PHE A 40 28.67 3.19 -28.49
N ALA A 41 28.34 2.27 -27.58
CA ALA A 41 28.79 0.86 -27.67
C ALA A 41 27.71 -0.15 -28.12
N GLY A 42 26.53 0.32 -28.55
CA GLY A 42 25.41 -0.55 -28.93
C GLY A 42 24.84 -0.33 -30.33
N TYR A 43 25.55 0.38 -31.23
CA TYR A 43 25.03 0.70 -32.56
C TYR A 43 25.80 -0.03 -33.66
N LEU A 44 25.47 -1.32 -33.88
CA LEU A 44 25.86 -2.03 -35.10
C LEU A 44 25.01 -3.27 -35.38
N THR A 45 23.68 -3.13 -35.42
CA THR A 45 22.84 -4.08 -36.18
C THR A 45 21.60 -3.38 -36.78
N LYS A 46 21.68 -3.17 -38.11
CA LYS A 46 20.62 -2.92 -39.09
C LYS A 46 19.29 -2.33 -38.59
N VAL A 47 19.19 -1.00 -38.66
CA VAL A 47 17.90 -0.30 -38.78
C VAL A 47 17.40 -0.46 -40.22
N THR A 48 16.44 -1.34 -40.44
CA THR A 48 15.59 -1.29 -41.63
C THR A 48 14.58 -0.15 -41.47
N PHE A 49 14.70 0.88 -42.30
CA PHE A 49 13.68 1.91 -42.46
C PHE A 49 12.42 1.28 -43.04
N PHE A 50 11.39 1.09 -42.23
CA PHE A 50 10.04 0.83 -42.71
C PHE A 50 9.22 2.12 -42.63
N SER A 51 8.75 2.56 -43.80
CA SER A 51 7.79 3.65 -43.96
C SER A 51 6.53 3.36 -43.15
N HIS A 52 6.17 4.26 -42.23
CA HIS A 52 4.97 4.17 -41.42
C HIS A 52 3.73 4.39 -42.30
N SER A 53 2.87 3.38 -42.46
CA SER A 53 1.45 3.64 -42.69
C SER A 53 0.83 3.95 -41.33
N SER A 54 0.61 5.23 -41.05
CA SER A 54 -0.20 5.66 -39.92
C SER A 54 -1.65 5.23 -40.17
N ASN A 55 -2.04 4.08 -39.64
CA ASN A 55 -3.45 3.87 -39.34
C ASN A 55 -3.76 4.81 -38.18
N SER A 56 -4.31 5.97 -38.51
CA SER A 56 -4.81 6.96 -37.57
C SER A 56 -5.92 6.31 -36.76
N ILE A 57 -5.58 5.85 -35.55
CA ILE A 57 -6.57 5.54 -34.52
C ILE A 57 -7.35 6.84 -34.27
N PRO A 58 -8.69 6.82 -34.23
CA PRO A 58 -9.46 8.04 -34.04
C PRO A 58 -9.09 8.66 -32.70
N HIS A 59 -8.38 9.79 -32.74
CA HIS A 59 -8.21 10.65 -31.57
C HIS A 59 -9.59 11.14 -31.18
N SER A 60 -10.14 10.59 -30.11
CA SER A 60 -11.24 11.23 -29.39
C SER A 60 -10.71 12.55 -28.83
N ASP A 61 -11.39 13.67 -29.10
CA ASP A 61 -11.09 14.97 -28.49
C ASP A 61 -11.34 14.97 -26.97
N LYS A 62 -11.91 13.89 -26.41
CA LYS A 62 -12.11 13.74 -24.97
C LYS A 62 -10.77 13.46 -24.26
N PRO A 63 -10.51 14.08 -23.09
CA PRO A 63 -9.32 13.78 -22.29
C PRO A 63 -9.32 12.30 -21.87
N VAL A 64 -8.15 11.69 -21.84
CA VAL A 64 -7.98 10.29 -21.37
C VAL A 64 -7.86 10.23 -19.85
N CYS A 65 -7.49 11.35 -19.22
CA CYS A 65 -7.48 11.59 -17.79
C CYS A 65 -8.23 12.91 -17.49
N PRO A 66 -9.57 12.86 -17.37
CA PRO A 66 -10.37 14.03 -17.02
C PRO A 66 -10.04 14.53 -15.61
N ILE A 67 -9.94 15.85 -15.44
CA ILE A 67 -9.77 16.48 -14.14
C ILE A 67 -11.16 16.70 -13.51
N PRO A 68 -11.42 16.22 -12.29
CA PRO A 68 -12.71 16.38 -11.62
C PRO A 68 -13.00 17.86 -11.34
N SER A 69 -14.28 18.20 -11.37
CA SER A 69 -14.77 19.46 -10.79
C SER A 69 -14.63 19.43 -9.28
N LYS A 70 -14.41 20.60 -8.67
CA LYS A 70 -14.38 20.72 -7.21
C LYS A 70 -15.76 20.44 -6.63
N VAL A 71 -15.81 19.63 -5.58
CA VAL A 71 -16.98 19.49 -4.70
C VAL A 71 -16.92 20.58 -3.64
N ALA A 72 -18.04 21.20 -3.32
CA ALA A 72 -18.08 22.29 -2.35
C ALA A 72 -17.65 21.79 -0.96
N ILE A 73 -16.72 22.51 -0.32
CA ILE A 73 -16.35 22.29 1.08
C ILE A 73 -17.51 22.73 1.97
N LYS A 74 -18.05 21.80 2.77
CA LYS A 74 -19.11 22.12 3.75
C LYS A 74 -18.55 22.71 5.03
N GLU A 75 -17.27 22.43 5.33
CA GLU A 75 -16.69 22.57 6.67
C GLU A 75 -15.48 23.50 6.74
N HIS A 76 -15.45 24.57 5.96
CA HIS A 76 -14.31 25.49 5.87
C HIS A 76 -13.81 25.96 7.25
N ASP A 77 -14.68 26.54 8.07
CA ASP A 77 -14.30 27.08 9.38
C ASP A 77 -13.75 25.99 10.32
N ALA A 78 -14.33 24.79 10.28
CA ALA A 78 -13.90 23.67 11.11
C ALA A 78 -12.56 23.10 10.61
N ILE A 79 -12.37 22.98 9.30
CA ILE A 79 -11.10 22.59 8.68
C ILE A 79 -10.00 23.57 9.07
N GLN A 80 -10.23 24.88 8.90
CA GLN A 80 -9.24 25.90 9.23
C GLN A 80 -8.96 25.96 10.74
N SER A 81 -9.95 25.69 11.59
CA SER A 81 -9.74 25.52 13.03
C SER A 81 -8.84 24.31 13.32
N ILE A 82 -9.09 23.15 12.73
CA ILE A 82 -8.26 21.95 12.90
C ILE A 82 -6.83 22.21 12.47
N LEU A 83 -6.63 22.87 11.32
CA LEU A 83 -5.32 23.09 10.73
C LEU A 83 -4.49 24.16 11.44
N ASN A 84 -5.11 25.16 12.08
CA ASN A 84 -4.39 26.35 12.55
C ASN A 84 -4.53 26.65 14.06
N ASP A 85 -5.49 26.06 14.77
CA ASP A 85 -5.67 26.32 16.20
C ASP A 85 -4.60 25.61 17.05
N LYS A 86 -3.64 26.41 17.53
CA LYS A 86 -2.52 25.93 18.38
C LYS A 86 -2.99 25.26 19.68
N GLU A 87 -4.13 25.65 20.26
CA GLU A 87 -4.64 24.97 21.47
C GLU A 87 -5.26 23.62 21.13
N TYR A 88 -5.99 23.55 20.01
CA TYR A 88 -6.48 22.27 19.50
C TYR A 88 -5.32 21.31 19.19
N HIS A 89 -4.26 21.80 18.56
CA HIS A 89 -3.07 21.02 18.23
C HIS A 89 -2.42 20.38 19.46
N LYS A 90 -2.36 21.08 20.60
CA LYS A 90 -1.80 20.49 21.84
C LYS A 90 -2.55 19.23 22.26
N GLY A 91 -3.88 19.23 22.15
CA GLY A 91 -4.70 18.07 22.46
C GLY A 91 -4.47 16.91 21.49
N VAL A 92 -4.40 17.23 20.19
CA VAL A 92 -4.09 16.25 19.13
C VAL A 92 -2.70 15.64 19.31
N ILE A 93 -1.68 16.47 19.56
CA ILE A 93 -0.30 16.02 19.79
C ILE A 93 -0.23 15.10 21.01
N ASP A 94 -0.84 15.48 22.12
CA ASP A 94 -0.86 14.67 23.34
C ASP A 94 -1.54 13.31 23.11
N ARG A 95 -2.69 13.30 22.42
CA ARG A 95 -3.40 12.05 22.13
C ARG A 95 -2.63 11.18 21.13
N PHE A 96 -2.09 11.74 20.06
CA PHE A 96 -1.39 10.92 19.09
C PHE A 96 -0.06 10.38 19.63
N SER A 97 0.70 11.21 20.35
CA SER A 97 1.90 10.78 21.09
C SER A 97 1.61 9.61 22.04
N LYS A 98 0.54 9.69 22.83
CA LYS A 98 0.16 8.61 23.75
C LYS A 98 -0.33 7.36 23.06
N ALA A 99 -0.95 7.46 21.88
CA ALA A 99 -1.34 6.30 21.08
C ALA A 99 -0.11 5.50 20.61
N ILE A 100 0.95 6.18 20.19
CA ILE A 100 2.22 5.56 19.78
C ILE A 100 2.89 4.83 20.96
N GLN A 101 2.78 5.36 22.18
CA GLN A 101 3.33 4.74 23.40
C GLN A 101 2.67 3.41 23.79
N VAL A 102 1.51 3.08 23.23
CA VAL A 102 0.84 1.80 23.50
C VAL A 102 1.38 0.71 22.57
N ASP A 103 2.13 -0.25 23.11
CA ASP A 103 2.61 -1.41 22.36
C ASP A 103 1.46 -2.30 21.86
N THR A 104 1.28 -2.34 20.55
CA THR A 104 0.33 -3.17 19.81
C THR A 104 1.02 -4.09 18.81
N VAL A 105 2.28 -4.45 19.06
CA VAL A 105 3.08 -5.27 18.13
C VAL A 105 2.48 -6.66 17.94
N VAL A 106 2.36 -7.07 16.67
CA VAL A 106 1.95 -8.40 16.23
C VAL A 106 3.08 -9.09 15.47
N PHE A 107 3.14 -10.43 15.57
CA PHE A 107 4.11 -11.28 14.85
C PHE A 107 3.33 -12.34 14.05
N ASP A 108 3.91 -12.87 12.98
CA ASP A 108 3.26 -13.84 12.07
C ASP A 108 2.58 -15.03 12.77
N LYS A 109 3.18 -15.53 13.85
CA LYS A 109 2.70 -16.72 14.60
C LYS A 109 1.94 -16.36 15.88
N MET A 110 1.68 -15.07 16.13
CA MET A 110 0.98 -14.60 17.31
C MET A 110 -0.50 -15.04 17.30
N LYS A 111 -0.99 -15.42 18.48
CA LYS A 111 -2.40 -15.76 18.73
C LYS A 111 -2.99 -15.05 19.94
N ASP A 112 -2.16 -14.41 20.76
CA ASP A 112 -2.59 -13.61 21.90
C ASP A 112 -2.46 -12.13 21.59
N TYR A 113 -3.61 -11.47 21.45
CA TYR A 113 -3.73 -10.02 21.21
C TYR A 113 -4.12 -9.25 22.47
N SER A 114 -3.88 -9.81 23.67
CA SER A 114 -4.22 -9.16 24.95
C SER A 114 -3.68 -7.74 25.09
N LYS A 115 -2.58 -7.41 24.41
CA LYS A 115 -2.02 -6.06 24.35
C LYS A 115 -2.99 -5.02 23.78
N MET A 116 -3.85 -5.41 22.82
CA MET A 116 -4.86 -4.52 22.23
C MET A 116 -5.83 -3.97 23.28
N GLY A 117 -6.07 -4.71 24.37
CA GLY A 117 -6.90 -4.25 25.48
C GLY A 117 -6.45 -2.90 26.06
N LYS A 118 -5.13 -2.68 26.19
CA LYS A 118 -4.60 -1.40 26.68
C LYS A 118 -4.84 -0.27 25.69
N PHE A 119 -4.78 -0.57 24.40
CA PHE A 119 -5.07 0.42 23.36
C PHE A 119 -6.56 0.77 23.35
N HIS A 120 -7.44 -0.20 23.54
CA HIS A 120 -8.87 0.05 23.67
C HIS A 120 -9.19 0.92 24.89
N GLU A 121 -8.59 0.63 26.06
CA GLU A 121 -8.74 1.47 27.27
C GLU A 121 -8.27 2.90 27.02
N TYR A 122 -7.18 3.06 26.27
CA TYR A 122 -6.68 4.36 25.86
C TYR A 122 -7.67 5.09 24.93
N LEU A 123 -8.16 4.43 23.87
CA LEU A 123 -9.11 5.02 22.93
C LEU A 123 -10.43 5.41 23.61
N GLU A 124 -10.99 4.56 24.47
CA GLU A 124 -12.24 4.83 25.20
C GLU A 124 -12.10 6.03 26.13
N LYS A 125 -10.96 6.20 26.78
CA LYS A 125 -10.67 7.35 27.63
C LYS A 125 -10.44 8.64 26.83
N SER A 126 -9.79 8.54 25.67
CA SER A 126 -9.41 9.69 24.85
C SER A 126 -10.52 10.21 23.95
N TYR A 127 -11.48 9.35 23.59
CA TYR A 127 -12.57 9.65 22.64
C TYR A 127 -13.97 9.35 23.22
N PRO A 128 -14.31 9.92 24.39
CA PRO A 128 -15.53 9.56 25.10
C PRO A 128 -16.82 9.95 24.34
N LEU A 129 -16.78 10.96 23.46
CA LEU A 129 -17.98 11.35 22.70
C LEU A 129 -18.28 10.34 21.59
N VAL A 130 -17.27 9.83 20.89
CA VAL A 130 -17.42 8.74 19.91
C VAL A 130 -18.04 7.52 20.58
N TYR A 131 -17.46 7.03 21.69
CA TYR A 131 -17.96 5.85 22.39
C TYR A 131 -19.37 6.04 22.96
N LYS A 132 -19.78 7.28 23.23
CA LYS A 132 -21.13 7.61 23.68
C LYS A 132 -22.16 7.62 22.55
N HIS A 133 -21.78 8.03 21.34
CA HIS A 133 -22.73 8.27 20.24
C HIS A 133 -22.72 7.19 19.15
N ALA A 134 -21.65 6.39 19.06
CA ALA A 134 -21.58 5.26 18.15
C ALA A 134 -22.20 3.99 18.79
N GLU A 135 -22.74 3.12 17.94
CA GLU A 135 -22.86 1.70 18.27
C GLU A 135 -21.48 1.05 18.17
N VAL A 136 -20.90 0.67 19.31
CA VAL A 136 -19.54 0.09 19.37
C VAL A 136 -19.61 -1.43 19.45
N TYR A 137 -18.95 -2.11 18.51
CA TYR A 137 -18.84 -3.56 18.46
C TYR A 137 -17.40 -4.01 18.63
N LYS A 138 -17.18 -5.02 19.48
CA LYS A 138 -15.92 -5.75 19.59
C LYS A 138 -16.03 -7.07 18.82
N VAL A 139 -15.50 -7.10 17.59
CA VAL A 139 -15.55 -8.26 16.69
C VAL A 139 -14.32 -9.13 16.92
N ASN A 140 -14.51 -10.43 17.06
CA ASN A 140 -13.45 -11.39 17.44
C ASN A 140 -12.58 -10.88 18.61
N LYS A 141 -13.24 -10.31 19.63
CA LYS A 141 -12.67 -9.73 20.87
C LYS A 141 -11.91 -8.39 20.71
N TYR A 142 -11.11 -8.21 19.66
CA TYR A 142 -10.23 -7.03 19.54
C TYR A 142 -10.45 -6.18 18.28
N GLY A 143 -11.26 -6.63 17.31
CA GLY A 143 -11.67 -5.78 16.19
C GLY A 143 -12.64 -4.73 16.68
N LEU A 144 -12.43 -3.46 16.34
CA LEU A 144 -13.30 -2.37 16.76
C LEU A 144 -14.14 -1.90 15.57
N VAL A 145 -15.45 -1.85 15.74
CA VAL A 145 -16.36 -1.24 14.76
C VAL A 145 -17.20 -0.20 15.48
N PHE A 146 -17.09 1.06 15.04
CA PHE A 146 -17.93 2.17 15.48
C PHE A 146 -18.92 2.49 14.37
N TYR A 147 -20.20 2.23 14.61
CA TYR A 147 -21.25 2.56 13.65
C TYR A 147 -22.07 3.75 14.13
N PHE A 148 -22.07 4.82 13.34
CA PHE A 148 -22.95 5.97 13.53
C PHE A 148 -24.16 5.82 12.60
N PRO A 149 -25.35 5.51 13.12
CA PRO A 149 -26.52 5.25 12.29
C PRO A 149 -27.00 6.52 11.58
N GLY A 150 -27.41 6.36 10.32
CA GLY A 150 -28.08 7.39 9.55
C GLY A 150 -29.60 7.34 9.73
N SER A 151 -30.25 8.49 9.62
CA SER A 151 -31.71 8.60 9.66
C SER A 151 -32.42 8.14 8.39
N ASP A 152 -31.71 8.02 7.25
CA ASP A 152 -32.23 7.50 5.99
C ASP A 152 -31.66 6.11 5.70
N SER A 153 -32.49 5.08 5.85
CA SER A 153 -32.10 3.68 5.63
C SER A 153 -31.91 3.31 4.15
N SER A 154 -32.25 4.20 3.20
CA SER A 154 -32.00 3.98 1.77
C SER A 154 -30.56 4.32 1.37
N LEU A 155 -29.83 5.06 2.20
CA LEU A 155 -28.45 5.46 1.95
C LEU A 155 -27.50 4.43 2.60
N LYS A 156 -26.70 3.75 1.77
CA LYS A 156 -25.65 2.84 2.25
C LYS A 156 -24.63 3.60 3.11
N PRO A 157 -24.18 3.10 4.27
CA PRO A 157 -23.15 3.80 5.01
C PRO A 157 -21.82 3.85 4.24
N ILE A 158 -21.01 4.88 4.47
CA ILE A 158 -19.59 4.90 4.08
C ILE A 158 -18.75 4.25 5.18
N MET A 159 -17.60 3.68 4.84
CA MET A 159 -16.70 3.05 5.80
C MET A 159 -15.27 3.58 5.66
N MET A 160 -14.64 3.86 6.79
CA MET A 160 -13.22 4.21 6.87
C MET A 160 -12.53 3.14 7.72
N ALA A 161 -11.59 2.44 7.10
CA ALA A 161 -10.80 1.39 7.72
C ALA A 161 -9.42 1.91 8.12
N ALA A 162 -8.84 1.23 9.10
CA ALA A 162 -7.44 1.31 9.51
C ALA A 162 -7.14 0.05 10.34
N HIS A 163 -5.91 -0.11 10.82
CA HIS A 163 -5.54 -1.20 11.72
C HIS A 163 -4.87 -0.70 13.01
N GLN A 164 -4.89 -1.55 14.04
CA GLN A 164 -4.40 -1.23 15.38
C GLN A 164 -2.98 -1.74 15.64
N ASP A 165 -2.63 -2.84 14.98
CA ASP A 165 -1.36 -3.51 15.17
C ASP A 165 -0.21 -2.78 14.49
N THR A 166 0.99 -3.24 14.77
CA THR A 166 2.21 -2.72 14.17
C THR A 166 3.20 -3.85 13.99
N VAL A 167 4.06 -3.80 12.98
CA VAL A 167 5.17 -4.77 12.85
C VAL A 167 6.11 -4.80 14.08
N PRO A 168 6.88 -5.88 14.25
CA PRO A 168 7.95 -5.95 15.24
C PRO A 168 8.97 -4.81 15.13
N ILE A 169 9.54 -4.41 16.27
CA ILE A 169 10.54 -3.34 16.37
C ILE A 169 11.97 -3.79 16.01
N GLY A 170 12.19 -5.09 15.76
CA GLY A 170 13.54 -5.62 15.54
C GLY A 170 14.45 -5.46 16.76
N ASP A 171 15.74 -5.17 16.54
CA ASP A 171 16.68 -4.88 17.61
C ASP A 171 16.49 -3.43 18.09
N LYS A 172 16.26 -3.27 19.40
CA LYS A 172 16.11 -1.95 20.02
C LYS A 172 17.37 -1.09 19.86
N SER A 173 18.56 -1.67 19.68
CA SER A 173 19.78 -0.89 19.46
C SER A 173 19.84 -0.18 18.12
N ASP A 174 19.03 -0.61 17.16
CA ASP A 174 19.00 0.01 15.83
C ASP A 174 18.08 1.24 15.77
N TRP A 175 17.38 1.55 16.87
CA TRP A 175 16.57 2.74 17.02
C TRP A 175 17.36 3.86 17.70
N THR A 176 17.24 5.08 17.18
CA THR A 176 17.87 6.26 17.79
C THR A 176 17.23 6.63 19.13
N GLU A 177 15.98 6.24 19.35
CA GLU A 177 15.25 6.43 20.60
C GLU A 177 14.32 5.24 20.91
N ASP A 178 13.57 5.30 22.01
CA ASP A 178 12.62 4.23 22.31
C ASP A 178 11.53 4.15 21.22
N PRO A 179 11.32 2.98 20.56
CA PRO A 179 10.30 2.83 19.53
C PRO A 179 8.89 3.12 20.03
N PHE A 180 8.64 3.06 21.34
CA PHE A 180 7.36 3.43 21.94
C PHE A 180 7.44 4.76 22.72
N SER A 181 8.37 5.65 22.38
CA SER A 181 8.46 6.97 23.03
C SER A 181 7.27 7.87 22.69
N GLY A 182 6.75 7.78 21.45
CA GLY A 182 5.77 8.72 20.93
C GLY A 182 6.28 10.16 20.95
N ARG A 183 7.60 10.39 20.89
CA ARG A 183 8.18 11.73 21.03
C ARG A 183 7.69 12.61 19.89
N PHE A 184 7.22 13.80 20.24
CA PHE A 184 7.02 14.88 19.27
C PHE A 184 8.18 15.88 19.38
N ASP A 185 8.89 16.13 18.28
CA ASP A 185 10.06 17.01 18.26
C ASP A 185 9.76 18.48 17.88
N GLY A 186 8.46 18.81 17.74
CA GLY A 186 8.00 20.10 17.25
C GLY A 186 7.56 20.08 15.78
N LYS A 187 7.87 18.99 15.05
CA LYS A 187 7.49 18.82 13.65
C LYS A 187 6.95 17.41 13.38
N ASP A 188 7.67 16.39 13.81
CA ASP A 188 7.40 15.00 13.53
C ASP A 188 7.19 14.20 14.84
N PHE A 189 6.28 13.23 14.77
CA PHE A 189 6.09 12.19 15.77
C PHE A 189 7.04 11.04 15.47
N HIS A 190 7.70 10.51 16.49
CA HIS A 190 8.66 9.41 16.36
C HIS A 190 8.18 8.19 17.14
N GLY A 191 8.19 7.03 16.49
CA GLY A 191 7.89 5.74 17.12
C GLY A 191 7.14 4.79 16.19
N ARG A 192 7.14 3.51 16.57
CA ARG A 192 6.46 2.43 15.84
C ARG A 192 4.96 2.69 15.79
N GLY A 193 4.42 2.68 14.57
CA GLY A 193 3.03 2.99 14.27
C GLY A 193 2.73 4.48 14.11
N ALA A 194 3.74 5.35 14.10
CA ALA A 194 3.57 6.76 13.79
C ALA A 194 3.04 6.97 12.37
N SER A 195 3.45 6.18 11.38
CA SER A 195 2.97 6.24 9.99
C SER A 195 2.08 5.04 9.62
N ASP A 196 2.32 3.86 10.19
CA ASP A 196 1.62 2.61 9.83
C ASP A 196 1.08 1.85 11.06
N CYS A 197 -0.21 1.99 11.40
CA CYS A 197 -1.20 2.89 10.80
C CYS A 197 -1.99 3.67 11.87
N LYS A 198 -1.36 3.91 13.03
CA LYS A 198 -2.04 4.61 14.13
C LYS A 198 -2.33 6.07 13.80
N ASN A 199 -1.55 6.72 12.94
CA ASN A 199 -1.87 8.06 12.42
C ASN A 199 -3.27 8.11 11.79
N LEU A 200 -3.59 7.15 10.92
CA LEU A 200 -4.86 7.08 10.23
C LEU A 200 -5.96 6.73 11.21
N LEU A 201 -5.78 5.67 12.01
CA LEU A 201 -6.76 5.24 13.01
C LEU A 201 -7.11 6.36 13.99
N VAL A 202 -6.08 7.00 14.57
CA VAL A 202 -6.24 8.10 15.54
C VAL A 202 -6.84 9.32 14.85
N GLY A 203 -6.43 9.62 13.61
CA GLY A 203 -6.99 10.74 12.84
C GLY A 203 -8.48 10.55 12.51
N LEU A 204 -8.89 9.33 12.18
CA LEU A 204 -10.28 8.97 11.90
C LEU A 204 -11.18 9.11 13.14
N ILE A 205 -10.76 8.55 14.28
CA ILE A 205 -11.56 8.64 15.51
C ILE A 205 -11.56 10.07 16.08
N GLU A 206 -10.47 10.83 15.92
CA GLU A 206 -10.41 12.25 16.28
C GLU A 206 -11.35 13.11 15.42
N ALA A 207 -11.43 12.84 14.10
CA ALA A 207 -12.38 13.52 13.23
C ALA A 207 -13.84 13.28 13.68
N ALA A 208 -14.19 12.05 14.02
CA ALA A 208 -15.49 11.71 14.56
C ALA A 208 -15.76 12.34 15.93
N GLU A 209 -14.78 12.34 16.84
CA GLU A 209 -14.88 13.00 18.15
C GLU A 209 -15.14 14.49 17.99
N LYS A 210 -14.40 15.15 17.08
CA LYS A 210 -14.57 16.57 16.82
C LYS A 210 -15.93 16.87 16.18
N LEU A 211 -16.42 16.05 15.25
CA LEU A 211 -17.78 16.21 14.68
C LEU A 211 -18.84 16.20 15.77
N VAL A 212 -18.77 15.22 16.68
CA VAL A 212 -19.71 15.10 17.79
C VAL A 212 -19.56 16.27 18.78
N ALA A 213 -18.33 16.69 19.08
CA ALA A 213 -18.06 17.86 19.93
C ALA A 213 -18.65 19.15 19.34
N ASP A 214 -18.59 19.30 18.02
CA ASP A 214 -19.19 20.39 17.25
C ASP A 214 -20.72 20.24 17.09
N LYS A 215 -21.33 19.25 17.77
CA LYS A 215 -22.76 18.95 17.79
C LYS A 215 -23.33 18.50 16.45
N LYS A 216 -22.51 17.87 15.61
CA LYS A 216 -22.91 17.30 14.32
C LYS A 216 -23.19 15.81 14.45
N THR A 217 -24.40 15.51 14.91
CA THR A 217 -24.83 14.12 15.18
C THR A 217 -26.06 13.68 14.37
N ASP A 218 -26.66 14.58 13.60
CA ASP A 218 -27.91 14.34 12.87
C ASP A 218 -27.67 13.75 11.48
N PHE A 219 -26.96 12.61 11.42
CA PHE A 219 -26.56 11.98 10.17
C PHE A 219 -27.77 11.49 9.35
N LYS A 220 -27.80 11.82 8.06
CA LYS A 220 -28.70 11.27 7.04
C LYS A 220 -28.22 9.92 6.57
N ARG A 221 -26.97 9.83 6.11
CA ARG A 221 -26.27 8.58 5.79
C ARG A 221 -25.43 8.15 6.99
N GLY A 222 -25.46 6.86 7.33
CA GLY A 222 -24.58 6.35 8.39
C GLY A 222 -23.12 6.32 7.97
N PHE A 223 -22.21 6.17 8.93
CA PHE A 223 -20.81 5.85 8.64
C PHE A 223 -20.23 4.86 9.64
N ILE A 224 -19.18 4.17 9.20
CA ILE A 224 -18.51 3.11 9.96
C ILE A 224 -17.02 3.44 10.07
N LEU A 225 -16.48 3.41 11.29
CA LEU A 225 -15.05 3.25 11.51
C LEU A 225 -14.78 1.78 11.85
N ALA A 226 -13.87 1.14 11.13
CA ALA A 226 -13.59 -0.28 11.29
C ALA A 226 -12.08 -0.51 11.44
N PHE A 227 -11.67 -0.98 12.61
CA PHE A 227 -10.26 -1.13 12.96
C PHE A 227 -9.88 -2.61 13.18
N GLY A 228 -9.08 -3.15 12.25
CA GLY A 228 -8.42 -4.46 12.35
C GLY A 228 -7.38 -4.48 13.47
N PHE A 229 -6.82 -5.65 13.78
CA PHE A 229 -5.81 -5.81 14.84
C PHE A 229 -4.73 -6.85 14.52
N ASP A 230 -4.67 -7.30 13.27
CA ASP A 230 -3.66 -8.24 12.79
C ASP A 230 -3.36 -8.04 11.29
N GLU A 231 -3.51 -6.82 10.78
CA GLU A 231 -3.27 -6.47 9.36
C GLU A 231 -1.85 -6.87 8.96
N GLU A 232 -0.88 -6.63 9.84
CA GLU A 232 0.56 -6.85 9.62
C GLU A 232 0.92 -8.34 9.45
N LYS A 233 -0.06 -9.23 9.69
CA LYS A 233 0.02 -10.67 9.37
C LYS A 233 -1.18 -11.16 8.56
N SER A 234 -1.69 -10.31 7.67
CA SER A 234 -2.78 -10.52 6.71
C SER A 234 -4.23 -10.39 7.19
N GLY A 235 -4.51 -9.93 8.40
CA GLY A 235 -5.87 -9.50 8.82
C GLY A 235 -6.91 -10.62 9.02
N TRP A 236 -6.49 -11.89 9.19
CA TRP A 236 -7.40 -13.03 9.25
C TRP A 236 -8.18 -13.13 10.57
N ASP A 237 -7.65 -12.60 11.67
CA ASP A 237 -8.33 -12.58 12.97
C ASP A 237 -9.18 -11.31 13.14
N GLY A 238 -8.74 -10.17 12.59
CA GLY A 238 -9.39 -8.87 12.66
C GLY A 238 -10.30 -8.59 11.47
N ALA A 239 -9.75 -8.05 10.39
CA ALA A 239 -10.52 -7.56 9.25
C ALA A 239 -11.39 -8.62 8.59
N TYR A 240 -10.92 -9.87 8.47
CA TYR A 240 -11.74 -10.98 7.98
C TYR A 240 -13.03 -11.15 8.80
N ASN A 241 -12.91 -11.13 10.13
CA ASN A 241 -14.07 -11.27 11.01
C ASN A 241 -14.94 -10.01 11.03
N ILE A 242 -14.34 -8.81 10.91
CA ILE A 242 -15.08 -7.55 10.73
C ILE A 242 -15.89 -7.59 9.43
N GLY A 243 -15.29 -8.02 8.32
CA GLY A 243 -15.95 -8.15 7.02
C GLY A 243 -17.13 -9.11 7.09
N LYS A 244 -16.96 -10.28 7.73
CA LYS A 244 -18.05 -11.23 7.97
C LYS A 244 -19.17 -10.63 8.83
N PHE A 245 -18.81 -9.95 9.92
CA PHE A 245 -19.79 -9.29 10.79
C PHE A 245 -20.58 -8.22 10.03
N LEU A 246 -19.92 -7.41 9.21
CA LEU A 246 -20.58 -6.35 8.44
C LEU A 246 -21.49 -6.93 7.35
N VAL A 247 -21.08 -7.99 6.65
CA VAL A 247 -21.93 -8.71 5.68
C VAL A 247 -23.13 -9.35 6.39
N GLU A 248 -22.96 -9.91 7.58
CA GLU A 248 -24.07 -10.46 8.37
C GLU A 248 -25.04 -9.35 8.81
N LYS A 249 -24.52 -8.20 9.23
CA LYS A 249 -25.31 -7.09 9.77
C LYS A 249 -26.05 -6.29 8.68
N PHE A 250 -25.40 -6.03 7.55
CA PHE A 250 -25.89 -5.11 6.51
C PHE A 250 -26.17 -5.79 5.16
N GLY A 251 -25.66 -7.00 4.94
CA GLY A 251 -25.76 -7.73 3.68
C GLY A 251 -24.53 -7.52 2.76
N PRO A 252 -24.45 -8.25 1.65
CA PRO A 252 -23.45 -7.99 0.60
C PRO A 252 -23.78 -6.70 -0.16
N ASN A 253 -22.75 -6.01 -0.67
CA ASN A 253 -22.88 -4.74 -1.40
C ASN A 253 -23.71 -3.67 -0.65
N SER A 254 -23.56 -3.63 0.67
CA SER A 254 -24.34 -2.76 1.55
C SER A 254 -23.62 -1.49 1.98
N ILE A 255 -22.35 -1.33 1.59
CA ILE A 255 -21.50 -0.17 1.91
C ILE A 255 -21.35 0.67 0.64
N GLU A 256 -21.46 2.00 0.76
CA GLU A 256 -21.34 2.93 -0.37
C GLU A 256 -19.91 2.93 -0.91
N SER A 257 -18.96 3.11 -0.02
CA SER A 257 -17.53 3.04 -0.32
C SER A 257 -16.72 2.75 0.94
N ILE A 258 -15.52 2.22 0.72
CA ILE A 258 -14.51 2.01 1.75
C ILE A 258 -13.30 2.87 1.41
N THR A 259 -12.79 3.59 2.41
CA THR A 259 -11.43 4.13 2.38
C THR A 259 -10.55 3.38 3.36
N ASP A 260 -9.30 3.14 3.01
CA ASP A 260 -8.31 2.48 3.85
C ASP A 260 -6.92 3.08 3.60
N GLU A 261 -5.93 2.64 4.36
CA GLU A 261 -4.54 3.06 4.22
C GLU A 261 -4.01 2.95 2.78
N GLY A 262 -3.01 3.77 2.47
CA GLY A 262 -2.42 3.80 1.14
C GLY A 262 -1.46 4.97 0.95
N PRO A 263 -1.09 5.29 -0.30
CA PRO A 263 -0.27 6.46 -0.60
C PRO A 263 -0.95 7.76 -0.19
N SER A 264 -0.15 8.81 -0.04
CA SER A 264 -0.68 10.15 0.23
C SER A 264 -1.51 10.68 -0.94
N MET A 265 -2.56 11.44 -0.64
CA MET A 265 -3.40 12.12 -1.65
C MET A 265 -2.70 13.28 -2.37
N PHE A 266 -1.50 13.69 -1.96
CA PHE A 266 -0.79 14.81 -2.57
C PHE A 266 0.69 14.50 -2.79
N ASN A 267 1.07 14.33 -4.06
CA ASN A 267 2.43 13.95 -4.47
C ASN A 267 2.96 14.88 -5.56
N ASP A 268 4.25 15.21 -5.52
CA ASP A 268 4.96 15.79 -6.66
C ASP A 268 5.55 14.65 -7.50
N ILE A 269 5.06 14.50 -8.74
CA ILE A 269 5.50 13.47 -9.67
C ILE A 269 5.83 14.15 -11.00
N LEU A 270 7.10 14.08 -11.39
CA LEU A 270 7.59 14.59 -12.68
C LEU A 270 7.16 16.05 -12.94
N GLY A 271 7.20 16.90 -11.92
CA GLY A 271 6.87 18.32 -12.01
C GLY A 271 5.38 18.66 -12.03
N GLY A 272 4.50 17.66 -11.94
CA GLY A 272 3.07 17.85 -11.71
C GLY A 272 2.64 17.36 -10.33
N TYR A 273 1.44 17.76 -9.90
CA TYR A 273 0.86 17.32 -8.63
C TYR A 273 -0.20 16.26 -8.87
N TYR A 274 -0.08 15.14 -8.14
CA TYR A 274 -0.93 13.96 -8.32
C TYR A 274 -1.47 13.43 -7.00
N SER A 275 -2.75 13.12 -6.99
CA SER A 275 -3.36 12.18 -6.05
C SER A 275 -3.35 10.80 -6.69
N ILE A 276 -2.57 9.89 -6.09
CA ILE A 276 -2.48 8.50 -6.54
C ILE A 276 -3.44 7.71 -5.68
N ILE A 277 -4.50 7.17 -6.30
CA ILE A 277 -5.57 6.49 -5.58
C ILE A 277 -5.62 5.04 -6.06
N PRO A 278 -4.98 4.12 -5.32
CA PRO A 278 -5.09 2.73 -5.64
C PRO A 278 -6.54 2.22 -5.61
N THR A 279 -7.00 1.73 -6.76
CA THR A 279 -8.33 1.13 -6.96
C THR A 279 -8.26 -0.39 -7.06
N GLY A 280 -7.07 -0.96 -6.84
CA GLY A 280 -6.84 -2.40 -6.82
C GLY A 280 -5.52 -2.73 -6.15
N GLU A 281 -5.31 -4.02 -5.91
CA GLU A 281 -4.14 -4.58 -5.27
C GLU A 281 -3.69 -5.83 -6.01
N LYS A 282 -2.40 -6.14 -5.91
CA LYS A 282 -1.86 -7.39 -6.43
C LYS A 282 -2.40 -8.58 -5.63
N GLY A 283 -2.40 -9.75 -6.28
CA GLY A 283 -2.61 -11.01 -5.59
C GLY A 283 -1.40 -11.39 -4.74
N TYR A 284 -1.53 -12.46 -3.96
CA TYR A 284 -0.51 -12.93 -3.03
C TYR A 284 -0.50 -14.45 -2.96
N VAL A 285 0.69 -15.05 -2.94
CA VAL A 285 0.86 -16.45 -2.53
C VAL A 285 2.28 -16.70 -2.08
N ASP A 286 2.46 -17.53 -1.07
CA ASP A 286 3.74 -18.16 -0.74
C ASP A 286 3.74 -19.58 -1.25
N ILE A 287 4.78 -19.96 -1.99
CA ILE A 287 4.96 -21.31 -2.53
C ILE A 287 6.19 -21.93 -1.87
N GLN A 288 6.02 -23.12 -1.31
CA GLN A 288 7.11 -23.90 -0.76
C GLN A 288 7.67 -24.86 -1.81
N VAL A 289 9.00 -24.94 -1.87
CA VAL A 289 9.73 -25.97 -2.60
C VAL A 289 10.52 -26.79 -1.61
N LYS A 290 10.32 -28.11 -1.62
CA LYS A 290 10.96 -29.06 -0.71
C LYS A 290 11.68 -30.13 -1.51
N VAL A 291 12.91 -30.46 -1.12
CA VAL A 291 13.68 -31.55 -1.71
C VAL A 291 13.91 -32.60 -0.64
N ASN A 292 13.38 -33.80 -0.88
CA ASN A 292 13.57 -34.99 -0.07
C ASN A 292 14.54 -35.93 -0.77
N ALA A 293 15.73 -36.14 -0.22
CA ALA A 293 16.78 -36.98 -0.79
C ALA A 293 17.45 -37.86 0.29
N PRO A 294 18.23 -38.88 -0.10
CA PRO A 294 19.04 -39.61 0.86
C PRO A 294 20.01 -38.69 1.60
N GLY A 295 19.95 -38.72 2.94
CA GLY A 295 20.97 -38.12 3.80
C GLY A 295 22.15 -39.07 3.98
N GLY A 296 23.15 -38.69 4.77
CA GLY A 296 24.33 -39.52 4.94
C GLY A 296 25.48 -38.83 5.66
N HIS A 297 26.61 -39.54 5.74
CA HIS A 297 27.83 -39.01 6.33
C HIS A 297 28.57 -38.14 5.31
N SER A 298 28.96 -36.92 5.69
CA SER A 298 29.58 -35.96 4.74
C SER A 298 30.91 -36.42 4.14
N SER A 299 31.56 -37.46 4.67
CA SER A 299 32.80 -38.03 4.08
C SER A 299 32.56 -38.99 2.92
N LEU A 300 31.31 -39.41 2.69
CA LEU A 300 30.89 -40.28 1.61
C LEU A 300 29.61 -39.69 0.97
N PRO A 301 29.68 -38.46 0.44
CA PRO A 301 28.52 -37.86 -0.21
C PRO A 301 28.21 -38.60 -1.52
N GLY A 302 26.93 -38.61 -1.91
CA GLY A 302 26.57 -38.90 -3.30
C GLY A 302 27.02 -37.77 -4.24
N ASP A 303 26.75 -37.92 -5.53
CA ASP A 303 27.16 -36.94 -6.56
C ASP A 303 26.58 -35.54 -6.30
N HIS A 304 25.39 -35.47 -5.68
CA HIS A 304 24.69 -34.23 -5.34
C HIS A 304 24.07 -34.29 -3.94
N THR A 305 24.01 -33.13 -3.28
CA THR A 305 23.36 -32.96 -1.97
C THR A 305 21.99 -32.32 -2.14
N SER A 306 21.06 -32.60 -1.22
CA SER A 306 19.73 -31.97 -1.19
C SER A 306 19.81 -30.43 -1.21
N ILE A 307 20.70 -29.84 -0.41
CA ILE A 307 20.99 -28.39 -0.44
C ILE A 307 21.44 -27.97 -1.84
N GLY A 308 22.39 -28.67 -2.46
CA GLY A 308 22.89 -28.31 -3.79
C GLY A 308 21.82 -28.41 -4.89
N MET A 309 20.93 -29.41 -4.80
CA MET A 309 19.79 -29.56 -5.70
C MET A 309 18.81 -28.40 -5.56
N LEU A 310 18.40 -28.09 -4.32
CA LEU A 310 17.49 -26.97 -4.04
C LEU A 310 18.12 -25.64 -4.46
N SER A 311 19.39 -25.38 -4.11
CA SER A 311 20.10 -24.17 -4.51
C SER A 311 20.16 -23.99 -6.03
N SER A 312 20.40 -25.06 -6.79
CA SER A 312 20.39 -24.97 -8.26
C SER A 312 19.02 -24.64 -8.83
N PHE A 313 17.94 -25.17 -8.25
CA PHE A 313 16.58 -24.81 -8.63
C PHE A 313 16.28 -23.35 -8.30
N LEU A 314 16.62 -22.91 -7.08
CA LEU A 314 16.34 -21.57 -6.59
C LEU A 314 17.05 -20.50 -7.44
N SER A 315 18.33 -20.71 -7.78
CA SER A 315 19.07 -19.79 -8.65
C SER A 315 18.45 -19.70 -10.05
N ASP A 316 18.09 -20.83 -10.66
CA ASP A 316 17.45 -20.86 -12.00
C ASP A 316 16.08 -20.16 -11.99
N TYR A 317 15.30 -20.37 -10.93
CA TYR A 317 13.98 -19.75 -10.76
C TYR A 317 14.07 -18.23 -10.50
N GLU A 318 15.05 -17.79 -9.71
CA GLU A 318 15.26 -16.38 -9.37
C GLU A 318 15.72 -15.58 -10.60
N ASP A 319 16.61 -16.14 -11.43
CA ASP A 319 17.15 -15.50 -12.63
C ASP A 319 16.08 -15.27 -13.71
N ASP A 320 15.11 -16.19 -13.85
CA ASP A 320 14.01 -16.06 -14.81
C ASP A 320 12.88 -15.18 -14.25
N MET A 321 12.94 -13.87 -14.40
CA MET A 321 11.88 -12.97 -13.92
C MET A 321 10.60 -13.06 -14.76
N TYR A 322 9.43 -12.92 -14.14
CA TYR A 322 8.15 -12.82 -14.86
C TYR A 322 8.15 -11.72 -15.92
N THR A 323 7.53 -11.99 -17.06
CA THR A 323 7.35 -11.02 -18.14
C THR A 323 6.41 -9.89 -17.68
N PRO A 324 6.78 -8.61 -17.91
CA PRO A 324 5.89 -7.48 -17.68
C PRO A 324 4.61 -7.58 -18.49
N ILE A 325 3.48 -7.28 -17.85
CA ILE A 325 2.16 -7.26 -18.45
C ILE A 325 1.35 -6.08 -17.91
N LEU A 326 0.58 -5.45 -18.81
CA LEU A 326 -0.35 -4.39 -18.48
C LEU A 326 -1.65 -4.67 -19.22
N THR A 327 -2.59 -5.33 -18.53
CA THR A 327 -3.92 -5.62 -19.05
C THR A 327 -4.84 -4.41 -18.88
N GLU A 328 -6.02 -4.43 -19.50
CA GLU A 328 -6.97 -3.32 -19.43
C GLU A 328 -7.59 -3.13 -18.03
N GLU A 329 -7.68 -4.22 -17.27
CA GLU A 329 -8.19 -4.27 -15.90
C GLU A 329 -7.17 -3.78 -14.87
N ASN A 330 -5.88 -3.73 -15.24
CA ASN A 330 -4.83 -3.27 -14.35
C ASN A 330 -5.01 -1.76 -14.10
N PRO A 331 -5.21 -1.32 -12.83
CA PRO A 331 -5.42 0.09 -12.51
C PRO A 331 -4.32 1.04 -13.00
N MET A 332 -3.09 0.53 -13.18
CA MET A 332 -1.98 1.31 -13.71
C MET A 332 -2.22 1.87 -15.11
N MET A 333 -3.20 1.34 -15.87
CA MET A 333 -3.55 1.88 -17.17
C MET A 333 -3.95 3.36 -17.05
N ASN A 334 -4.80 3.71 -16.09
CA ASN A 334 -5.22 5.10 -15.88
C ASN A 334 -4.07 5.97 -15.35
N PHE A 335 -3.23 5.42 -14.45
CA PHE A 335 -2.02 6.11 -14.01
C PHE A 335 -1.14 6.57 -15.17
N PHE A 336 -0.87 5.68 -16.14
CA PHE A 336 -0.09 6.03 -17.32
C PHE A 336 -0.81 7.02 -18.25
N GLU A 337 -2.12 6.87 -18.45
CA GLU A 337 -2.92 7.83 -19.22
C GLU A 337 -2.82 9.25 -18.63
N CYS A 338 -2.94 9.37 -17.30
CA CYS A 338 -2.81 10.62 -16.58
C CYS A 338 -1.40 11.21 -16.65
N LEU A 339 -0.35 10.40 -16.49
CA LEU A 339 1.02 10.87 -16.68
C LEU A 339 1.27 11.34 -18.11
N GLY A 340 0.79 10.59 -19.11
CA GLY A 340 0.95 10.94 -20.51
C GLY A 340 0.24 12.23 -20.91
N GLU A 341 -0.89 12.54 -20.26
CA GLU A 341 -1.66 13.75 -20.50
C GLU A 341 -1.15 14.97 -19.73
N HIS A 342 -0.76 14.80 -18.46
CA HIS A 342 -0.57 15.94 -17.56
C HIS A 342 0.87 16.18 -17.11
N ALA A 343 1.78 15.21 -17.18
CA ALA A 343 3.12 15.35 -16.64
C ALA A 343 3.96 16.39 -17.40
N ASP A 344 4.59 17.30 -16.65
CA ASP A 344 5.40 18.37 -17.23
C ASP A 344 6.80 17.90 -17.62
N ASN A 345 7.38 16.98 -16.85
CA ASN A 345 8.74 16.46 -17.05
C ASN A 345 8.77 15.00 -17.54
N LEU A 346 7.99 14.68 -18.58
CA LEU A 346 8.01 13.39 -19.25
C LEU A 346 8.50 13.54 -20.71
N PRO A 347 9.47 12.73 -21.19
CA PRO A 347 9.91 12.81 -22.58
C PRO A 347 8.74 12.67 -23.54
N LYS A 348 8.63 13.55 -24.55
CA LYS A 348 7.45 13.65 -25.44
C LYS A 348 7.02 12.31 -26.06
N SER A 349 7.98 11.49 -26.48
CA SER A 349 7.68 10.16 -27.04
C SER A 349 7.06 9.22 -26.01
N LEU A 350 7.56 9.24 -24.77
CA LEU A 350 7.02 8.45 -23.66
C LEU A 350 5.66 8.99 -23.22
N ALA A 351 5.48 10.32 -23.17
CA ALA A 351 4.19 10.92 -22.87
C ALA A 351 3.12 10.53 -23.89
N GLN A 352 3.45 10.56 -25.19
CA GLN A 352 2.54 10.12 -26.24
C GLN A 352 2.21 8.62 -26.15
N ALA A 353 3.21 7.79 -25.82
CA ALA A 353 3.01 6.37 -25.59
C ALA A 353 2.10 6.12 -24.37
N ALA A 354 2.38 6.80 -23.25
CA ALA A 354 1.60 6.70 -22.03
C ALA A 354 0.14 7.16 -22.23
N ARG A 355 -0.09 8.24 -22.99
CA ARG A 355 -1.44 8.72 -23.34
C ARG A 355 -2.24 7.70 -24.16
N ASN A 356 -1.56 6.91 -25.00
CA ASN A 356 -2.18 5.94 -25.90
C ASN A 356 -2.07 4.48 -25.41
N VAL A 357 -1.61 4.25 -24.18
CA VAL A 357 -1.23 2.94 -23.63
C VAL A 357 -2.36 1.89 -23.73
N ARG A 358 -3.61 2.33 -23.63
CA ARG A 358 -4.80 1.48 -23.74
C ARG A 358 -5.07 1.05 -25.17
N TYR A 359 -4.91 1.94 -26.14
CA TYR A 359 -5.41 1.75 -27.50
C TYR A 359 -4.35 1.33 -28.53
N ASP A 360 -3.05 1.50 -28.21
CA ASP A 360 -1.94 1.18 -29.11
C ASP A 360 -0.98 0.18 -28.43
N SER A 361 -0.85 -1.02 -29.01
CA SER A 361 0.02 -2.07 -28.48
C SER A 361 1.50 -1.69 -28.50
N LYS A 362 1.96 -0.92 -29.48
CA LYS A 362 3.36 -0.44 -29.53
C LYS A 362 3.60 0.62 -28.47
N ALA A 363 2.62 1.50 -28.25
CA ALA A 363 2.67 2.44 -27.13
C ALA A 363 2.75 1.72 -25.79
N ARG A 364 1.97 0.64 -25.63
CA ARG A 364 2.00 -0.23 -24.46
C ARG A 364 3.36 -0.90 -24.25
N GLU A 365 3.99 -1.41 -25.32
CA GLU A 365 5.35 -1.97 -25.26
C GLU A 365 6.38 -0.94 -24.77
N VAL A 366 6.30 0.31 -25.23
CA VAL A 366 7.19 1.39 -24.77
C VAL A 366 6.99 1.68 -23.28
N VAL A 367 5.74 1.73 -22.81
CA VAL A 367 5.41 1.94 -21.40
C VAL A 367 5.90 0.78 -20.53
N LEU A 368 5.75 -0.47 -20.99
CA LEU A 368 6.23 -1.66 -20.29
C LEU A 368 7.75 -1.71 -20.21
N ASP A 369 8.46 -1.37 -21.28
CA ASP A 369 9.93 -1.30 -21.29
C ASP A 369 10.44 -0.24 -20.31
N TYR A 370 9.84 0.96 -20.32
CA TYR A 370 10.17 2.02 -19.36
C TYR A 370 9.90 1.58 -17.92
N SER A 371 8.71 1.04 -17.65
CA SER A 371 8.29 0.61 -16.31
C SER A 371 9.19 -0.50 -15.76
N SER A 372 9.61 -1.44 -16.62
CA SER A 372 10.49 -2.55 -16.23
C SER A 372 11.89 -2.12 -15.79
N LYS A 373 12.35 -0.97 -16.26
CA LYS A 373 13.65 -0.38 -15.92
C LYS A 373 13.55 0.60 -14.74
N ASN A 374 12.34 1.06 -14.42
CA ASN A 374 12.09 1.98 -13.33
C ASN A 374 11.83 1.21 -12.02
N LYS A 375 12.66 1.44 -10.99
CA LYS A 375 12.57 0.72 -9.71
C LYS A 375 11.21 0.84 -9.01
N LEU A 376 10.52 1.98 -9.16
CA LEU A 376 9.24 2.24 -8.51
C LEU A 376 8.07 1.60 -9.26
N LEU A 377 8.16 1.48 -10.59
CA LEU A 377 7.07 0.98 -11.44
C LEU A 377 7.20 -0.50 -11.83
N LYS A 378 8.41 -1.07 -11.71
CA LYS A 378 8.75 -2.41 -12.20
C LYS A 378 7.76 -3.47 -11.75
N TYR A 379 7.31 -3.43 -10.50
CA TYR A 379 6.46 -4.45 -9.91
C TYR A 379 4.96 -4.12 -9.96
N ASN A 380 4.55 -2.95 -10.45
CA ASN A 380 3.14 -2.67 -10.73
C ASN A 380 2.68 -3.33 -12.05
N VAL A 381 3.63 -3.61 -12.95
CA VAL A 381 3.37 -4.29 -14.24
C VAL A 381 3.98 -5.69 -14.29
N ARG A 382 4.39 -6.26 -13.15
CA ARG A 382 5.07 -7.56 -13.12
C ARG A 382 4.80 -8.29 -11.82
N THR A 383 4.55 -9.60 -11.90
CA THR A 383 4.57 -10.47 -10.71
C THR A 383 5.95 -10.42 -10.05
N SER A 384 6.01 -10.10 -8.76
CA SER A 384 7.27 -10.14 -8.02
C SER A 384 7.49 -11.56 -7.48
N GLN A 385 8.75 -11.90 -7.28
CA GLN A 385 9.18 -13.14 -6.63
C GLN A 385 10.31 -12.80 -5.65
N ALA A 386 10.28 -13.40 -4.47
CA ALA A 386 11.33 -13.25 -3.47
C ALA A 386 11.49 -14.57 -2.71
N ILE A 387 12.73 -15.05 -2.56
CA ILE A 387 13.05 -16.24 -1.76
C ILE A 387 13.35 -15.75 -0.35
N ASP A 388 12.39 -15.89 0.55
CA ASP A 388 12.45 -15.25 1.87
C ASP A 388 12.91 -16.20 2.97
N MET A 389 12.67 -17.50 2.80
CA MET A 389 13.03 -18.53 3.78
C MET A 389 13.75 -19.68 3.10
N ILE A 390 14.79 -20.19 3.77
CA ILE A 390 15.47 -21.43 3.43
C ILE A 390 15.77 -22.21 4.72
N ASP A 391 15.44 -23.49 4.74
CA ASP A 391 15.61 -24.38 5.90
C ASP A 391 16.27 -25.70 5.50
N GLY A 392 17.22 -26.16 6.32
CA GLY A 392 17.84 -27.47 6.18
C GLY A 392 19.28 -27.55 6.69
N GLY A 393 19.64 -28.72 7.24
CA GLY A 393 20.98 -29.02 7.75
C GLY A 393 21.16 -28.67 9.23
N ASP A 394 21.46 -29.69 10.05
CA ASP A 394 21.61 -29.51 11.50
C ASP A 394 23.07 -29.44 11.96
N LYS A 395 23.98 -30.08 11.22
CA LYS A 395 25.38 -30.25 11.60
C LYS A 395 26.29 -30.45 10.39
N ALA A 396 27.48 -29.86 10.42
CA ALA A 396 28.44 -29.88 9.31
C ALA A 396 28.86 -31.28 8.78
N ASN A 397 28.75 -32.33 9.59
CA ASN A 397 29.16 -33.70 9.21
C ASN A 397 27.98 -34.64 8.91
N SER A 398 26.78 -34.10 8.67
CA SER A 398 25.59 -34.86 8.32
C SER A 398 24.87 -34.21 7.13
N LEU A 399 24.63 -34.97 6.07
CA LEU A 399 23.86 -34.51 4.92
C LEU A 399 22.36 -34.53 5.27
N PRO A 400 21.63 -33.42 5.12
CA PRO A 400 20.20 -33.37 5.43
C PRO A 400 19.38 -34.17 4.43
N ARG A 401 18.35 -34.85 4.93
CA ARG A 401 17.40 -35.60 4.11
C ARG A 401 16.34 -34.71 3.47
N GLU A 402 16.06 -33.59 4.12
CA GLU A 402 15.01 -32.67 3.77
C GLU A 402 15.57 -31.26 3.83
N VAL A 403 15.31 -30.50 2.78
CA VAL A 403 15.60 -29.06 2.69
C VAL A 403 14.40 -28.39 2.05
N SER A 404 14.11 -27.16 2.44
CA SER A 404 12.98 -26.42 1.87
C SER A 404 13.28 -24.94 1.72
N ALA A 405 12.54 -24.29 0.84
CA ALA A 405 12.51 -22.84 0.72
C ALA A 405 11.08 -22.35 0.49
N VAL A 406 10.79 -21.13 0.91
CA VAL A 406 9.51 -20.46 0.65
C VAL A 406 9.77 -19.25 -0.23
N ILE A 407 8.98 -19.16 -1.31
CA ILE A 407 9.07 -18.10 -2.32
C ILE A 407 7.77 -17.29 -2.30
N ASN A 408 7.88 -16.02 -1.92
CA ASN A 408 6.79 -15.07 -1.90
C ASN A 408 6.50 -14.54 -3.31
N HIS A 409 5.22 -14.39 -3.62
CA HIS A 409 4.78 -13.80 -4.88
C HIS A 409 3.71 -12.73 -4.64
N ARG A 410 3.91 -11.55 -5.22
CA ARG A 410 2.83 -10.58 -5.46
C ARG A 410 2.38 -10.71 -6.91
N ILE A 411 1.20 -11.27 -7.13
CA ILE A 411 0.67 -11.63 -8.46
C ILE A 411 0.12 -10.38 -9.16
N SER A 412 0.64 -10.06 -10.34
CA SER A 412 0.16 -8.93 -11.13
C SER A 412 -1.12 -9.27 -11.91
N TYR A 413 -1.92 -8.26 -12.24
CA TYR A 413 -3.06 -8.41 -13.15
C TYR A 413 -2.60 -9.00 -14.49
N GLY A 414 -3.35 -10.00 -14.98
CA GLY A 414 -2.95 -10.78 -16.16
C GLY A 414 -2.06 -11.99 -15.85
N ASN A 415 -1.70 -12.23 -14.59
CA ASN A 415 -1.14 -13.50 -14.14
C ASN A 415 -2.10 -14.19 -13.17
N SER A 416 -1.98 -15.50 -13.09
CA SER A 416 -2.77 -16.36 -12.20
C SER A 416 -1.87 -17.43 -11.58
N MET A 417 -2.43 -18.23 -10.68
CA MET A 417 -1.72 -19.40 -10.16
C MET A 417 -1.31 -20.40 -11.23
N GLU A 418 -2.04 -20.47 -12.35
CA GLU A 418 -1.64 -21.29 -13.50
C GLU A 418 -0.31 -20.81 -14.07
N THR A 419 -0.14 -19.49 -14.27
CA THR A 419 1.12 -18.89 -14.71
C THR A 419 2.27 -19.21 -13.75
N LEU A 420 2.02 -19.20 -12.44
CA LEU A 420 3.01 -19.56 -11.43
C LEU A 420 3.37 -21.05 -11.54
N TRP A 421 2.38 -21.94 -11.60
CA TRP A 421 2.62 -23.38 -11.71
C TRP A 421 3.34 -23.80 -12.98
N GLU A 422 3.04 -23.18 -14.12
CA GLU A 422 3.75 -23.41 -15.38
C GLU A 422 5.24 -23.10 -15.22
N LYS A 423 5.55 -21.95 -14.61
CA LYS A 423 6.93 -21.54 -14.36
C LYS A 423 7.65 -22.45 -13.36
N PHE A 424 7.04 -22.73 -12.21
CA PHE A 424 7.59 -23.66 -11.22
C PHE A 424 7.88 -25.03 -11.86
N THR A 425 6.92 -25.56 -12.61
CA THR A 425 7.05 -26.86 -13.29
C THR A 425 8.17 -26.84 -14.32
N LYS A 426 8.32 -25.75 -15.09
CA LYS A 426 9.42 -25.58 -16.05
C LYS A 426 10.79 -25.69 -15.36
N HIS A 427 11.04 -24.91 -14.31
CA HIS A 427 12.33 -24.93 -13.60
C HIS A 427 12.55 -26.20 -12.80
N ALA A 428 11.49 -26.76 -12.20
CA ALA A 428 11.58 -28.01 -11.45
C ALA A 428 11.93 -29.19 -12.38
N LYS A 429 11.43 -29.21 -13.62
CA LYS A 429 11.81 -30.21 -14.63
C LYS A 429 13.31 -30.15 -14.99
N ASN A 430 13.89 -28.96 -15.08
CA ASN A 430 15.35 -28.83 -15.29
C ASN A 430 16.13 -29.49 -14.15
N ALA A 431 15.69 -29.30 -12.90
CA ALA A 431 16.31 -29.94 -11.73
C ALA A 431 16.10 -31.46 -11.72
N VAL A 432 14.89 -31.93 -12.06
CA VAL A 432 14.56 -33.36 -12.19
C VAL A 432 15.45 -34.06 -13.19
N GLU A 433 15.61 -33.51 -14.40
CA GLU A 433 16.44 -34.11 -15.44
C GLU A 433 17.93 -34.10 -15.07
N LYS A 434 18.39 -33.03 -14.43
CA LYS A 434 19.79 -32.86 -14.04
C LYS A 434 20.19 -33.79 -12.88
N TYR A 435 19.28 -34.03 -11.94
CA TYR A 435 19.58 -34.74 -10.69
C TYR A 435 18.94 -36.13 -10.59
N ASP A 436 18.18 -36.54 -11.60
CA ASP A 436 17.46 -37.81 -11.64
C ASP A 436 16.60 -38.01 -10.38
N ILE A 437 15.75 -37.03 -10.06
CA ILE A 437 14.81 -37.03 -8.93
C ILE A 437 13.35 -36.99 -9.40
N GLY A 438 12.39 -37.38 -8.55
CA GLY A 438 10.97 -37.22 -8.85
C GLY A 438 10.47 -35.77 -8.72
N LEU A 439 9.24 -35.52 -9.15
CA LEU A 439 8.58 -34.22 -9.01
C LEU A 439 7.08 -34.35 -8.71
N ILE A 440 6.65 -33.68 -7.65
CA ILE A 440 5.25 -33.49 -7.29
C ILE A 440 4.97 -31.99 -7.28
N VAL A 441 3.94 -31.54 -8.00
CA VAL A 441 3.49 -30.14 -8.03
C VAL A 441 2.03 -30.09 -7.65
N ASP A 442 1.70 -29.37 -6.58
CA ASP A 442 0.35 -29.19 -6.06
C ASP A 442 -0.39 -30.53 -5.88
N GLY A 443 0.32 -31.50 -5.28
CA GLY A 443 -0.17 -32.87 -5.03
C GLY A 443 -0.22 -33.79 -6.25
N LYS A 444 0.12 -33.31 -7.46
CA LYS A 444 0.14 -34.11 -8.69
C LYS A 444 1.54 -34.62 -8.98
N GLU A 445 1.67 -35.94 -9.16
CA GLU A 445 2.92 -36.55 -9.60
C GLU A 445 3.18 -36.19 -11.07
N ILE A 446 4.26 -35.47 -11.32
CA ILE A 446 4.72 -35.06 -12.67
C ILE A 446 5.84 -35.98 -13.15
N ALA A 447 6.71 -36.42 -12.23
CA ALA A 447 7.75 -37.42 -12.47
C ALA A 447 7.84 -38.35 -11.26
N PRO A 448 7.98 -39.68 -11.47
CA PRO A 448 8.01 -40.64 -10.38
C PRO A 448 9.23 -40.42 -9.50
N LYS A 449 9.06 -40.64 -8.19
CA LYS A 449 10.17 -40.63 -7.24
C LYS A 449 11.25 -41.64 -7.63
N THR A 450 12.51 -41.23 -7.49
CA THR A 450 13.68 -42.09 -7.70
C THR A 450 14.40 -42.37 -6.38
N ASP A 451 15.46 -43.17 -6.43
CA ASP A 451 16.34 -43.39 -5.28
C ASP A 451 17.14 -42.13 -4.89
N ASN A 452 17.35 -41.20 -5.82
CA ASN A 452 18.06 -39.95 -5.56
C ASN A 452 17.17 -38.90 -4.89
N GLY A 453 15.85 -39.05 -4.93
CA GLY A 453 14.92 -38.21 -4.19
C GLY A 453 13.69 -37.76 -4.96
N VAL A 454 13.03 -36.74 -4.42
CA VAL A 454 11.86 -36.06 -5.00
C VAL A 454 11.85 -34.59 -4.62
N MET A 455 11.47 -33.74 -5.57
CA MET A 455 11.12 -32.34 -5.33
C MET A 455 9.60 -32.21 -5.22
N GLU A 456 9.13 -31.53 -4.19
CA GLU A 456 7.73 -31.24 -3.93
C GLU A 456 7.52 -29.73 -3.95
N VAL A 457 6.61 -29.25 -4.79
CA VAL A 457 6.23 -27.84 -4.89
C VAL A 457 4.76 -27.71 -4.51
N SER A 458 4.45 -26.90 -3.49
CA SER A 458 3.08 -26.73 -2.99
C SER A 458 2.85 -25.33 -2.44
N LYS A 459 1.59 -24.92 -2.32
CA LYS A 459 1.24 -23.68 -1.60
C LYS A 459 1.66 -23.80 -0.14
N PHE A 460 2.27 -22.73 0.38
CA PHE A 460 2.59 -22.58 1.79
C PHE A 460 1.45 -21.88 2.55
N VAL A 461 0.74 -20.99 1.86
CA VAL A 461 -0.43 -20.25 2.35
C VAL A 461 -1.53 -20.25 1.30
N GLU A 462 -2.75 -19.90 1.71
CA GLU A 462 -3.86 -19.72 0.76
C GLU A 462 -3.56 -18.61 -0.25
N GLU A 463 -4.01 -18.83 -1.48
CA GLU A 463 -3.84 -17.84 -2.55
C GLU A 463 -4.79 -16.65 -2.35
N LEU A 464 -4.29 -15.46 -2.67
CA LEU A 464 -5.11 -14.30 -2.95
C LEU A 464 -4.96 -13.95 -4.43
N VAL A 465 -6.09 -13.88 -5.14
CA VAL A 465 -6.13 -13.34 -6.50
C VAL A 465 -5.95 -11.82 -6.48
N PRO A 466 -5.50 -11.18 -7.59
CA PRO A 466 -5.56 -9.73 -7.71
C PRO A 466 -6.95 -9.18 -7.38
N ALA A 467 -7.01 -8.04 -6.70
CA ALA A 467 -8.28 -7.49 -6.22
C ALA A 467 -9.21 -7.13 -7.38
N PRO A 468 -10.55 -7.18 -7.18
CA PRO A 468 -11.46 -6.49 -8.07
C PRO A 468 -11.09 -4.99 -8.17
N THR A 469 -11.15 -4.43 -9.37
CA THR A 469 -10.79 -3.03 -9.62
C THR A 469 -11.99 -2.13 -9.39
N THR A 470 -11.85 -1.13 -8.52
CA THR A 470 -12.82 -0.04 -8.38
C THR A 470 -12.78 0.87 -9.61
N SER A 471 -13.97 1.24 -10.09
CA SER A 471 -14.14 2.13 -11.23
C SER A 471 -13.55 3.51 -10.94
N TYR A 472 -12.87 4.09 -11.94
CA TYR A 472 -12.33 5.45 -11.92
C TYR A 472 -13.06 6.38 -12.90
N THR A 473 -14.25 5.98 -13.32
CA THR A 473 -15.05 6.69 -14.35
C THR A 473 -16.49 6.94 -13.95
N ASP A 474 -16.90 6.53 -12.75
CA ASP A 474 -18.26 6.74 -12.25
C ASP A 474 -18.40 8.01 -11.41
N ASP A 475 -19.64 8.34 -11.07
CA ASP A 475 -19.97 9.56 -10.35
C ASP A 475 -19.34 9.60 -8.95
N LEU A 476 -19.23 8.44 -8.27
CA LEU A 476 -18.66 8.37 -6.93
C LEU A 476 -17.15 8.63 -6.94
N TRP A 477 -16.43 8.15 -7.97
CA TRP A 477 -15.03 8.53 -8.19
C TRP A 477 -14.88 10.05 -8.38
N PHE A 478 -15.72 10.67 -9.21
CA PHE A 478 -15.64 12.12 -9.46
C PHE A 478 -16.06 12.95 -8.24
N GLU A 479 -17.00 12.47 -7.43
CA GLU A 479 -17.37 13.11 -6.17
C GLU A 479 -16.22 13.00 -5.15
N PHE A 480 -15.65 11.81 -4.97
CA PHE A 480 -14.52 11.60 -4.06
C PHE A 480 -13.29 12.42 -4.46
N THR A 481 -12.87 12.32 -5.73
CA THR A 481 -11.71 13.08 -6.23
C THR A 481 -11.96 14.57 -6.31
N GLY A 482 -13.20 15.00 -6.58
CA GLY A 482 -13.60 16.40 -6.52
C GLY A 482 -13.54 16.98 -5.09
N LEU A 483 -13.82 16.17 -4.08
CA LEU A 483 -13.65 16.55 -2.67
C LEU A 483 -12.17 16.67 -2.30
N ILE A 484 -11.33 15.71 -2.71
CA ILE A 484 -9.87 15.79 -2.52
C ILE A 484 -9.31 17.04 -3.21
N LYS A 485 -9.78 17.33 -4.43
CA LYS A 485 -9.37 18.52 -5.18
C LYS A 485 -9.68 19.80 -4.42
N ALA A 486 -10.92 19.96 -3.96
CA ALA A 486 -11.33 21.14 -3.20
C ALA A 486 -10.52 21.26 -1.91
N PHE A 487 -10.34 20.15 -1.17
CA PHE A 487 -9.55 20.13 0.05
C PHE A 487 -8.13 20.64 -0.17
N TYR A 488 -7.40 20.10 -1.15
CA TYR A 488 -6.02 20.52 -1.36
C TYR A 488 -5.87 21.89 -2.02
N GLU A 489 -6.72 22.23 -2.98
CA GLU A 489 -6.57 23.48 -3.73
C GLU A 489 -7.14 24.69 -2.98
N ASP A 490 -8.18 24.51 -2.16
CA ASP A 490 -8.86 25.61 -1.46
C ASP A 490 -8.47 25.69 0.01
N GLU A 491 -8.28 24.56 0.70
CA GLU A 491 -8.05 24.55 2.15
C GLU A 491 -6.57 24.44 2.52
N ILE A 492 -5.82 23.55 1.85
CA ILE A 492 -4.40 23.31 2.18
C ILE A 492 -3.46 24.26 1.43
N TYR A 493 -3.71 24.51 0.15
CA TYR A 493 -2.84 25.32 -0.70
C TYR A 493 -3.60 26.41 -1.47
N PRO A 494 -4.32 27.32 -0.78
CA PRO A 494 -5.07 28.39 -1.43
C PRO A 494 -4.16 29.22 -2.34
N GLY A 495 -4.59 29.43 -3.58
CA GLY A 495 -3.88 30.22 -4.59
C GLY A 495 -2.70 29.51 -5.27
N LYS A 496 -2.30 28.31 -4.84
CA LYS A 496 -1.17 27.57 -5.44
C LYS A 496 -1.42 27.19 -6.90
N PHE A 497 -2.68 26.95 -7.26
CA PHE A 497 -3.08 26.41 -8.55
C PHE A 497 -3.74 27.44 -9.48
N ASP A 498 -3.81 28.72 -9.09
CA ASP A 498 -4.49 29.78 -9.84
C ASP A 498 -3.87 30.06 -11.22
N SER A 499 -2.59 29.75 -11.39
CA SER A 499 -1.80 30.06 -12.60
C SER A 499 -1.36 28.81 -13.38
N GLY A 500 -1.77 27.62 -12.96
CA GLY A 500 -1.24 26.35 -13.47
C GLY A 500 -2.27 25.24 -13.55
N LYS A 501 -1.78 24.03 -13.85
CA LYS A 501 -2.59 22.81 -13.80
C LYS A 501 -2.89 22.48 -12.34
N GLY A 502 -4.15 22.21 -12.03
CA GLY A 502 -4.57 21.73 -10.71
C GLY A 502 -4.06 20.32 -10.38
N LEU A 503 -4.49 19.80 -9.24
CA LEU A 503 -4.23 18.42 -8.82
C LEU A 503 -4.83 17.44 -9.85
N VAL A 504 -4.02 16.46 -10.25
CA VAL A 504 -4.39 15.37 -11.16
C VAL A 504 -4.72 14.12 -10.35
N PHE A 505 -5.71 13.35 -10.77
CA PHE A 505 -6.16 12.16 -10.05
C PHE A 505 -5.93 10.93 -10.91
N ALA A 506 -5.12 10.01 -10.40
CA ALA A 506 -4.73 8.81 -11.11
C ALA A 506 -5.13 7.58 -10.29
N ALA A 507 -6.00 6.75 -10.86
CA ALA A 507 -6.19 5.40 -10.36
C ALA A 507 -4.89 4.61 -10.55
N ALA A 508 -4.53 3.82 -9.54
CA ALA A 508 -3.27 3.10 -9.51
C ALA A 508 -3.40 1.74 -8.82
N LEU A 509 -2.28 1.03 -8.69
CA LEU A 509 -2.21 -0.32 -8.13
C LEU A 509 -1.28 -0.34 -6.92
N MET A 510 -1.77 -0.83 -5.78
CA MET A 510 -0.90 -1.20 -4.66
C MET A 510 -0.28 -2.58 -4.85
N SER A 511 1.01 -2.68 -4.55
CA SER A 511 1.73 -3.96 -4.60
C SER A 511 1.55 -4.79 -3.33
N GLY A 512 1.34 -4.14 -2.20
CA GLY A 512 0.92 -4.75 -0.94
C GLY A 512 -0.59 -5.00 -0.92
N ASN A 513 -1.04 -5.67 0.13
CA ASN A 513 -2.46 -5.84 0.41
C ASN A 513 -2.72 -5.24 1.79
N THR A 514 -3.80 -4.49 1.92
CA THR A 514 -4.31 -4.01 3.20
C THR A 514 -5.45 -4.91 3.70
N ASP A 515 -6.06 -4.54 4.82
CA ASP A 515 -7.28 -5.15 5.35
C ASP A 515 -8.44 -5.20 4.34
N THR A 516 -8.44 -4.32 3.33
CA THR A 516 -9.46 -4.29 2.25
C THR A 516 -9.63 -5.60 1.49
N ARG A 517 -8.63 -6.48 1.48
CA ARG A 517 -8.75 -7.84 0.90
C ARG A 517 -9.90 -8.66 1.51
N HIS A 518 -10.35 -8.29 2.71
CA HIS A 518 -11.43 -8.94 3.43
C HIS A 518 -12.80 -8.27 3.25
N TYR A 519 -12.85 -7.16 2.51
CA TYR A 519 -14.04 -6.32 2.40
C TYR A 519 -14.68 -6.29 1.00
N TRP A 520 -14.19 -7.08 0.04
CA TRP A 520 -14.69 -7.09 -1.35
C TRP A 520 -16.17 -7.45 -1.49
N ASN A 521 -16.76 -8.16 -0.51
CA ASN A 521 -18.19 -8.48 -0.53
C ASN A 521 -19.08 -7.32 -0.03
N LEU A 522 -18.50 -6.27 0.54
CA LEU A 522 -19.25 -5.14 1.11
C LEU A 522 -19.52 -4.03 0.10
N THR A 523 -18.63 -3.83 -0.89
CA THR A 523 -18.73 -2.79 -1.92
C THR A 523 -17.76 -3.07 -3.07
N ASP A 524 -18.05 -2.52 -4.24
CA ASP A 524 -17.15 -2.41 -5.39
C ASP A 524 -16.34 -1.08 -5.40
N HIS A 525 -16.58 -0.18 -4.44
CA HIS A 525 -15.90 1.11 -4.29
C HIS A 525 -14.92 1.12 -3.11
N ILE A 526 -13.68 0.71 -3.35
CA ILE A 526 -12.61 0.67 -2.35
C ILE A 526 -11.45 1.54 -2.81
N TYR A 527 -11.18 2.60 -2.06
CA TYR A 527 -10.09 3.55 -2.32
C TYR A 527 -9.04 3.46 -1.22
N ARG A 528 -7.79 3.15 -1.59
CA ARG A 528 -6.68 3.00 -0.62
C ARG A 528 -5.79 4.21 -0.68
N VAL A 529 -6.03 5.17 0.19
CA VAL A 529 -5.38 6.48 0.11
C VAL A 529 -5.57 7.21 1.42
N GLN A 530 -4.57 7.96 1.85
CA GLN A 530 -4.65 8.78 3.06
C GLN A 530 -4.33 10.26 2.79
N PRO A 531 -5.00 11.19 3.47
CA PRO A 531 -4.60 12.60 3.46
C PRO A 531 -3.18 12.78 3.97
N GLY A 532 -2.49 13.80 3.45
CA GLY A 532 -1.09 14.08 3.74
C GLY A 532 -0.32 14.55 2.52
N ALA A 533 0.85 15.14 2.76
CA ALA A 533 1.76 15.61 1.73
C ALA A 533 3.18 15.12 2.05
N VAL A 534 3.36 13.80 2.14
CA VAL A 534 4.67 13.21 2.46
C VAL A 534 4.93 12.01 1.57
N ASN A 535 6.20 11.87 1.20
CA ASN A 535 6.69 10.70 0.51
C ASN A 535 6.82 9.55 1.52
N LEU A 536 6.08 8.45 1.32
CA LEU A 536 6.18 7.22 2.13
C LEU A 536 7.64 6.78 2.37
N PHE A 537 8.56 7.07 1.44
CA PHE A 537 9.99 6.75 1.59
C PHE A 537 10.73 7.53 2.69
N ASN A 538 10.16 8.63 3.21
CA ASN A 538 10.74 9.43 4.28
C ASN A 538 10.18 9.07 5.67
N GLU A 539 9.17 8.21 5.73
CA GLU A 539 8.46 7.87 6.97
C GLU A 539 9.00 6.57 7.61
N HIS A 540 9.91 5.88 6.91
CA HIS A 540 10.54 4.63 7.35
C HIS A 540 9.54 3.56 7.80
N VAL A 541 8.42 3.42 7.07
CA VAL A 541 7.43 2.35 7.29
C VAL A 541 8.13 0.99 7.33
N HIS A 542 7.78 0.19 8.35
CA HIS A 542 8.41 -1.09 8.71
C HIS A 542 9.91 -1.05 9.07
N GLY A 543 10.55 0.11 8.94
CA GLY A 543 11.93 0.36 9.34
C GLY A 543 12.06 0.85 10.79
N ASN A 544 13.30 1.18 11.16
CA ASN A 544 13.61 1.86 12.41
C ASN A 544 13.41 3.37 12.25
N ASP A 545 13.21 4.06 13.37
CA ASP A 545 12.99 5.52 13.40
C ASP A 545 11.81 5.93 12.49
N GLU A 546 10.71 5.17 12.57
CA GLU A 546 9.45 5.49 11.91
C GLU A 546 8.91 6.84 12.40
N VAL A 547 8.44 7.66 11.45
CA VAL A 547 7.97 9.02 11.73
C VAL A 547 6.71 9.40 10.97
N ALA A 548 5.93 10.32 11.55
CA ALA A 548 4.85 11.00 10.85
C ALA A 548 4.80 12.49 11.20
N GLY A 549 4.55 13.35 10.21
CA GLY A 549 4.46 14.79 10.40
C GLY A 549 3.13 15.23 11.02
N LEU A 550 3.16 16.26 11.87
CA LEU A 550 1.94 16.86 12.43
C LEU A 550 0.99 17.36 11.34
N ASP A 551 1.51 18.01 10.30
CA ASP A 551 0.70 18.53 9.20
C ASP A 551 -0.09 17.41 8.50
N THR A 552 0.53 16.23 8.31
CA THR A 552 -0.13 15.06 7.74
C THR A 552 -1.25 14.58 8.65
N HIS A 553 -0.97 14.45 9.96
CA HIS A 553 -1.97 13.99 10.91
C HIS A 553 -3.18 14.96 11.02
N LEU A 554 -2.94 16.27 11.01
CA LEU A 554 -3.99 17.28 10.98
C LEU A 554 -4.78 17.26 9.66
N GLN A 555 -4.12 16.99 8.52
CA GLN A 555 -4.79 16.79 7.23
C GLN A 555 -5.71 15.56 7.24
N ILE A 556 -5.32 14.46 7.88
CA ILE A 556 -6.19 13.29 8.06
C ILE A 556 -7.46 13.70 8.82
N ILE A 557 -7.31 14.35 9.98
CA ILE A 557 -8.44 14.76 10.81
C ILE A 557 -9.39 15.70 10.05
N SER A 558 -8.84 16.75 9.43
CA SER A 558 -9.63 17.77 8.72
C SER A 558 -10.30 17.24 7.46
N PHE A 559 -9.62 16.42 6.66
CA PHE A 559 -10.21 15.80 5.48
C PHE A 559 -11.37 14.90 5.88
N TYR A 560 -11.18 13.99 6.84
CA TYR A 560 -12.24 13.05 7.23
C TYR A 560 -13.39 13.73 7.97
N TYR A 561 -13.15 14.81 8.71
CA TYR A 561 -14.21 15.66 9.27
C TYR A 561 -15.13 16.19 8.16
N ASN A 562 -14.55 16.73 7.09
CA ASN A 562 -15.32 17.25 5.95
C ASN A 562 -15.90 16.13 5.08
N TYR A 563 -15.19 15.02 4.90
CA TYR A 563 -15.67 13.83 4.15
C TYR A 563 -16.93 13.26 4.79
N ILE A 564 -16.93 13.04 6.11
CA ILE A 564 -18.11 12.57 6.83
C ILE A 564 -19.22 13.62 6.72
N SER A 565 -18.93 14.91 6.92
CA SER A 565 -19.95 15.96 6.78
C SER A 565 -20.54 16.05 5.36
N HIS A 566 -19.72 15.82 4.33
CA HIS A 566 -20.14 15.83 2.94
C HIS A 566 -21.12 14.68 2.63
N PHE A 567 -20.76 13.46 3.01
CA PHE A 567 -21.55 12.27 2.68
C PHE A 567 -22.69 11.98 3.67
N CYS A 568 -22.60 12.43 4.92
CA CYS A 568 -23.50 12.04 5.99
C CYS A 568 -24.45 13.13 6.50
N LEU A 569 -24.17 14.42 6.33
CA LEU A 569 -25.04 15.53 6.77
C LEU A 569 -25.72 16.21 5.58
#